data_AF-A0A3T1B4E7-F1
#
_entry.id   AF-A0A3T1B4E7-F1
#
_cell.length_a   1.000
_cell.length_b   1.000
_cell.length_c   1.000
_cell.angle_alpha   90.00
_cell.angle_beta   90.00
_cell.angle_gamma   90.00
#
_symmetry.space_group_name_H-M   'P 1'
#
loop_
_entity.id
_entity.type
_entity.pdbx_description
1 polymer ?
#
loop_
_entity_poly.entity_id
_entity_poly.type
_entity_poly.pdbx_seq_one_letter_code
_entity_poly.pdbx_strand_id
1 'polypeptide(L)'
;MPGADGVPGATPRVKQSALNLGDLLDKGGQGEVWALADRPDQVFKRYFLPSVNTAALEGLVGFPLRLRPSDQRALQECAAWPAEIVTAKQQAVGFLMRRVPAPFVARTASGKSQLRELQYLLFEPKPLWGDIEPLDAEDRIELVRTFVDLLRVLHRHTVVLGDISMRNILWAPGDPPRLFVLDCDSARFENSASVLPQASTPDWDDPHGPPSGSDLDSDRYKLALLVGRVLSRDAYIRPGHPLRLLPEIEDPIADMVRKSFDRAGGPRGSRPDADEWARALSGRASIALTPPVPRVPVPLLPMAEMDNRGEREIIQLRPFPPGQP
;
A
#
# COMPACT_ATOMS: atom_id res chain seq x y z
N MET A 1 22.22 9.78 -19.95
CA MET A 1 22.43 10.78 -18.88
C MET A 1 21.19 11.64 -18.77
N PRO A 2 20.26 11.34 -17.85
CA PRO A 2 19.38 12.34 -17.24
C PRO A 2 19.94 12.65 -15.84
N GLY A 3 20.33 13.88 -15.52
CA GLY A 3 19.37 14.96 -15.22
C GLY A 3 19.06 14.92 -13.73
N ALA A 4 20.09 15.15 -12.90
CA ALA A 4 19.97 15.28 -11.47
C ALA A 4 19.54 16.71 -11.14
N ASP A 5 18.24 16.93 -10.92
CA ASP A 5 17.73 18.20 -10.41
C ASP A 5 16.78 17.95 -9.24
N GLY A 6 17.21 18.44 -8.07
CA GLY A 6 16.49 18.39 -6.81
C GLY A 6 17.43 18.00 -5.67
N VAL A 7 18.23 18.96 -5.17
CA VAL A 7 18.87 18.80 -3.86
C VAL A 7 17.75 18.70 -2.82
N PRO A 8 17.56 17.54 -2.15
CA PRO A 8 16.57 17.45 -1.09
C PRO A 8 17.06 18.28 0.10
N GLY A 9 16.16 19.02 0.75
CA GLY A 9 16.44 19.51 2.10
C GLY A 9 16.93 18.35 2.97
N ALA A 10 17.93 18.60 3.81
CA ALA A 10 18.56 17.56 4.61
C ALA A 10 17.50 16.75 5.38
N THR A 11 17.60 15.41 5.32
CA THR A 11 16.70 14.50 6.04
C THR A 11 16.61 14.91 7.52
N PRO A 12 15.40 15.13 8.07
CA PRO A 12 15.23 15.55 9.45
C PRO A 12 15.95 14.61 10.43
N ARG A 13 16.76 15.20 11.31
CA ARG A 13 17.61 14.49 12.27
C ARG A 13 17.57 15.18 13.63
N VAL A 14 17.55 14.39 14.70
CA VAL A 14 17.62 14.85 16.09
C VAL A 14 18.65 14.02 16.86
N LYS A 15 19.35 14.64 17.81
CA LYS A 15 20.26 13.91 18.71
C LYS A 15 19.45 13.23 19.80
N GLN A 16 19.75 11.96 20.11
CA GLN A 16 19.10 11.24 21.20
C GLN A 16 19.21 11.99 22.54
N SER A 17 20.35 12.64 22.80
CA SER A 17 20.58 13.44 24.01
C SER A 17 19.70 14.69 24.12
N ALA A 18 19.02 15.08 23.04
CA ALA A 18 18.09 16.20 23.02
C ALA A 18 16.63 15.76 23.21
N LEU A 19 16.36 14.44 23.28
CA LEU A 19 15.02 13.90 23.51
C LEU A 19 14.75 13.78 25.02
N ASN A 20 13.57 14.21 25.45
CA ASN A 20 13.10 13.99 26.81
C ASN A 20 12.25 12.71 26.87
N LEU A 21 12.88 11.59 27.24
CA LEU A 21 12.22 10.29 27.26
C LEU A 21 11.24 10.18 28.44
N GLY A 22 10.01 9.77 28.14
CA GLY A 22 9.00 9.37 29.12
C GLY A 22 8.99 7.86 29.32
N ASP A 23 7.80 7.30 29.54
CA ASP A 23 7.62 5.87 29.79
C ASP A 23 8.01 5.00 28.59
N LEU A 24 8.53 3.81 28.90
CA LEU A 24 8.67 2.73 27.92
C LEU A 24 7.26 2.20 27.59
N LEU A 25 6.86 2.32 26.32
CA LEU A 25 5.54 1.92 25.85
C LEU A 25 5.51 0.47 25.37
N ASP A 26 6.57 0.04 24.70
CA ASP A 26 6.66 -1.31 24.16
C ASP A 26 8.13 -1.75 24.00
N LYS A 27 8.33 -3.08 24.02
CA LYS A 27 9.62 -3.73 23.83
C LYS A 27 9.44 -4.95 22.92
N GLY A 28 9.73 -4.75 21.64
CA GLY A 28 9.65 -5.78 20.61
C GLY A 28 10.97 -6.54 20.39
N GLY A 29 11.03 -7.32 19.30
CA GLY A 29 12.23 -8.11 18.96
C GLY A 29 13.40 -7.29 18.40
N GLN A 30 13.12 -6.14 17.78
CA GLN A 30 14.12 -5.32 17.07
C GLN A 30 14.43 -3.99 17.77
N GLY A 31 13.67 -3.64 18.81
CA GLY A 31 13.82 -2.38 19.50
C GLY A 31 12.79 -2.13 20.60
N GLU A 32 12.86 -0.92 21.14
CA GLU A 32 11.97 -0.39 22.17
C GLU A 32 11.29 0.87 21.68
N VAL A 33 10.06 1.10 22.13
CA VAL A 33 9.30 2.32 21.82
C VAL A 33 9.12 3.13 23.09
N TRP A 34 9.62 4.36 23.07
CA TRP A 34 9.61 5.29 24.20
C TRP A 34 8.65 6.45 23.93
N ALA A 35 7.88 6.84 24.94
CA ALA A 35 7.16 8.10 24.91
C ALA A 35 8.14 9.29 24.95
N LEU A 36 7.71 10.44 24.44
CA LEU A 36 8.44 11.70 24.58
C LEU A 36 7.62 12.66 25.44
N ALA A 37 8.22 13.15 26.53
CA ALA A 37 7.53 13.99 27.51
C ALA A 37 7.17 15.39 26.97
N ASP A 38 7.96 15.90 26.03
CA ASP A 38 7.79 17.20 25.38
C ASP A 38 7.08 17.12 24.01
N ARG A 39 6.89 15.90 23.48
CA ARG A 39 6.27 15.65 22.17
C ARG A 39 5.22 14.51 22.28
N PRO A 40 4.04 14.76 22.88
CA PRO A 40 3.09 13.71 23.23
C PRO A 40 2.52 12.95 22.02
N ASP A 41 2.49 13.58 20.85
CA ASP A 41 2.01 12.98 19.60
C ASP A 41 3.06 12.15 18.86
N GLN A 42 4.29 12.09 19.38
CA GLN A 42 5.41 11.34 18.82
C GLN A 42 5.92 10.30 19.82
N VAL A 43 6.50 9.23 19.28
CA VAL A 43 7.23 8.22 20.03
C VAL A 43 8.60 8.00 19.39
N PHE A 44 9.58 7.63 20.21
CA PHE A 44 10.91 7.26 19.75
C PHE A 44 11.02 5.74 19.69
N LYS A 45 11.17 5.19 18.49
CA LYS A 45 11.56 3.79 18.30
C LYS A 45 13.09 3.70 18.28
N ARG A 46 13.66 3.02 19.27
CA ARG A 46 15.10 2.79 19.43
C ARG A 46 15.45 1.36 19.05
N TYR A 47 16.43 1.19 18.18
CA TYR A 47 16.91 -0.13 17.77
C TYR A 47 17.82 -0.77 18.82
N PHE A 48 17.79 -2.10 18.90
CA PHE A 48 18.77 -2.86 19.69
C PHE A 48 20.07 -3.08 18.95
N LEU A 49 20.02 -3.15 17.62
CA LEU A 49 21.20 -3.37 16.82
C LEU A 49 22.10 -2.13 16.84
N PRO A 50 23.42 -2.30 17.00
CA PRO A 50 24.36 -1.19 17.11
C PRO A 50 24.54 -0.45 15.77
N SER A 51 24.18 -1.08 14.65
CA SER A 51 24.25 -0.52 13.31
C SER A 51 23.01 -0.89 12.53
N VAL A 52 22.42 0.11 11.87
CA VAL A 52 21.30 -0.04 10.94
C VAL A 52 21.65 0.58 9.61
N ASN A 53 20.96 0.19 8.54
CA ASN A 53 21.14 0.81 7.24
C ASN A 53 20.56 2.23 7.26
N THR A 54 21.43 3.22 7.52
CA THR A 54 21.03 4.62 7.66
C THR A 54 20.48 5.18 6.35
N ALA A 55 21.05 4.80 5.20
CA ALA A 55 20.59 5.28 3.90
C ALA A 55 19.16 4.80 3.59
N ALA A 56 18.82 3.56 3.96
CA ALA A 56 17.46 3.05 3.83
C ALA A 56 16.48 3.85 4.71
N LEU A 57 16.86 4.13 5.97
CA LEU A 57 16.03 4.91 6.88
C LEU A 57 15.86 6.37 6.40
N GLU A 58 16.90 6.98 5.83
CA GLU A 58 16.82 8.29 5.18
C GLU A 58 15.85 8.29 4.01
N GLY A 59 15.89 7.25 3.19
CA GLY A 59 14.93 7.07 2.11
C GLY A 59 13.49 7.01 2.61
N LEU A 60 13.22 6.28 3.70
CA LEU A 60 11.89 6.19 4.30
C LEU A 60 11.44 7.53 4.89
N VAL A 61 12.30 8.23 5.63
CA VAL A 61 11.97 9.55 6.20
C VAL A 61 11.71 10.59 5.10
N GLY A 62 12.47 10.54 4.00
CA GLY A 62 12.27 11.42 2.86
C GLY A 62 11.09 11.05 1.95
N PHE A 63 10.57 9.81 2.06
CA PHE A 63 9.53 9.30 1.16
C PHE A 63 8.26 10.15 1.11
N PRO A 64 7.66 10.59 2.24
CA PRO A 64 6.43 11.37 2.21
C PRO A 64 6.52 12.68 1.41
N LEU A 65 7.72 13.25 1.26
CA LEU A 65 7.95 14.46 0.47
C LEU A 65 7.87 14.22 -1.05
N ARG A 66 7.88 12.96 -1.48
CA ARG A 66 7.76 12.54 -2.89
C ARG A 66 6.30 12.29 -3.30
N LEU A 67 5.39 12.32 -2.32
CA LEU A 67 3.97 12.05 -2.51
C LEU A 67 3.20 13.33 -2.86
N ARG A 68 2.04 13.16 -3.48
CA ARG A 68 1.07 14.25 -3.62
C ARG A 68 0.57 14.65 -2.24
N PRO A 69 0.17 15.92 -2.00
CA PRO A 69 -0.27 16.37 -0.67
C PRO A 69 -1.39 15.53 -0.04
N SER A 70 -2.32 14.99 -0.84
CA SER A 70 -3.38 14.09 -0.37
C SER A 70 -2.82 12.76 0.13
N ASP A 71 -1.90 12.15 -0.62
CA ASP A 71 -1.32 10.84 -0.31
C ASP A 71 -0.34 10.95 0.86
N GLN A 72 0.40 12.07 0.93
CA GLN A 72 1.25 12.40 2.07
C GLN A 72 0.44 12.48 3.36
N ARG A 73 -0.68 13.22 3.34
CA ARG A 73 -1.58 13.33 4.48
C ARG A 73 -2.15 11.97 4.88
N ALA A 74 -2.66 11.21 3.91
CA ALA A 74 -3.20 9.88 4.15
C ALA A 74 -2.16 8.97 4.82
N LEU A 75 -0.94 8.90 4.29
CA LEU A 75 0.15 8.12 4.89
C LEU A 75 0.46 8.54 6.33
N GLN A 76 0.55 9.84 6.61
CA GLN A 76 0.81 10.36 7.96
C GLN A 76 -0.38 10.14 8.92
N GLU A 77 -1.59 10.00 8.40
CA GLU A 77 -2.81 9.73 9.14
C GLU A 77 -3.00 8.25 9.47
N CYS A 78 -2.57 7.36 8.56
CA CYS A 78 -2.82 5.93 8.64
C CYS A 78 -1.57 5.10 8.98
N ALA A 79 -0.42 5.71 9.29
CA ALA A 79 0.80 4.97 9.60
C ALA A 79 1.71 5.66 10.62
N ALA A 80 2.38 4.85 11.43
CA ALA A 80 3.54 5.24 12.23
C ALA A 80 4.80 5.34 11.34
N TRP A 81 4.69 6.13 10.27
CA TRP A 81 5.77 6.27 9.30
C TRP A 81 6.98 7.00 9.91
N PRO A 82 8.23 6.61 9.58
CA PRO A 82 9.42 7.34 10.04
C PRO A 82 9.39 8.83 9.64
N ALA A 83 9.55 9.72 10.63
CA ALA A 83 9.47 11.18 10.42
C ALA A 83 10.79 11.90 10.67
N GLU A 84 11.59 11.47 11.64
CA GLU A 84 12.89 12.06 11.96
C GLU A 84 13.87 10.97 12.38
N ILE A 85 15.12 11.03 11.93
CA ILE A 85 16.15 10.08 12.35
C ILE A 85 16.73 10.52 13.69
N VAL A 86 16.75 9.61 14.66
CA VAL A 86 17.42 9.84 15.94
C VAL A 86 18.85 9.33 15.84
N THR A 87 19.80 10.19 16.25
CA THR A 87 21.22 9.89 16.18
C THR A 87 21.91 9.92 17.55
N ALA A 88 22.87 9.02 17.75
CA ALA A 88 23.81 9.07 18.86
C ALA A 88 25.23 8.89 18.32
N LYS A 89 26.17 9.75 18.72
CA LYS A 89 27.54 9.76 18.20
C LYS A 89 27.60 9.71 16.66
N GLN A 90 26.71 10.47 15.99
CA GLN A 90 26.52 10.54 14.52
C GLN A 90 25.98 9.27 13.84
N GLN A 91 25.70 8.20 14.57
CA GLN A 91 25.07 6.98 14.04
C GLN A 91 23.55 7.04 14.25
N ALA A 92 22.79 6.50 13.29
CA ALA A 92 21.35 6.31 13.46
C ALA A 92 21.09 5.22 14.51
N VAL A 93 20.32 5.56 15.54
CA VAL A 93 19.94 4.64 16.63
C VAL A 93 18.45 4.33 16.65
N GLY A 94 17.69 4.95 15.74
CA GLY A 94 16.25 4.83 15.69
C GLY A 94 15.61 6.02 14.97
N PHE A 95 14.32 6.20 15.16
CA PHE A 95 13.56 7.27 14.53
C PHE A 95 12.37 7.70 15.38
N LEU A 96 11.91 8.93 15.13
CA LEU A 96 10.65 9.42 15.65
C LEU A 96 9.54 9.09 14.65
N MET A 97 8.38 8.70 15.19
CA MET A 97 7.18 8.42 14.43
C MET A 97 5.95 8.89 15.19
N ARG A 98 4.83 8.96 14.50
CA ARG A 98 3.55 9.31 15.12
C ARG A 98 3.17 8.28 16.20
N ARG A 99 2.74 8.78 17.35
CA ARG A 99 2.15 7.96 18.42
C ARG A 99 0.81 7.39 17.95
N VAL A 100 0.52 6.14 18.29
CA VAL A 100 -0.79 5.52 18.04
C VAL A 100 -1.91 6.40 18.63
N PRO A 101 -2.85 6.89 17.79
CA PRO A 101 -3.94 7.73 18.27
C PRO A 101 -4.88 6.96 19.23
N ALA A 102 -5.48 7.67 20.18
CA ALA A 102 -6.37 7.10 21.20
C ALA A 102 -7.51 6.20 20.65
N PRO A 103 -8.14 6.49 19.48
CA PRO A 103 -9.17 5.61 18.93
C PRO A 103 -8.72 4.17 18.61
N PHE A 104 -7.43 3.92 18.43
CA PHE A 104 -6.89 2.57 18.19
C PHE A 104 -6.61 1.79 19.47
N VAL A 105 -6.95 2.37 20.63
CA VAL A 105 -6.73 1.79 21.96
C VAL A 105 -8.08 1.53 22.61
N ALA A 106 -8.25 0.34 23.16
CA ALA A 106 -9.43 -0.09 23.89
C ALA A 106 -9.04 -0.61 25.28
N ARG A 107 -10.04 -0.94 26.11
CA ARG A 107 -9.85 -1.62 27.38
C ARG A 107 -10.34 -3.06 27.29
N THR A 108 -9.49 -4.00 27.71
CA THR A 108 -9.92 -5.39 27.91
C THR A 108 -10.87 -5.50 29.10
N ALA A 109 -11.54 -6.64 29.26
CA ALA A 109 -12.42 -6.90 30.41
C ALA A 109 -11.70 -6.75 31.78
N SER A 110 -10.36 -6.87 31.79
CA SER A 110 -9.52 -6.64 32.98
C SER A 110 -9.18 -5.17 33.25
N GLY A 111 -9.67 -4.23 32.45
CA GLY A 111 -9.35 -2.80 32.52
C GLY A 111 -7.98 -2.43 31.95
N LYS A 112 -7.20 -3.40 31.45
CA LYS A 112 -5.91 -3.14 30.79
C LYS A 112 -6.10 -2.50 29.42
N SER A 113 -5.28 -1.49 29.13
CA SER A 113 -5.19 -0.86 27.82
C SER A 113 -4.64 -1.85 26.79
N GLN A 114 -5.27 -1.93 25.64
CA GLN A 114 -4.93 -2.88 24.57
C GLN A 114 -5.12 -2.22 23.22
N LEU A 115 -4.19 -2.47 22.29
CA LEU A 115 -4.32 -2.01 20.91
C LEU A 115 -5.38 -2.82 20.18
N ARG A 116 -6.21 -2.16 19.37
CA ARG A 116 -7.16 -2.80 18.45
C ARG A 116 -6.42 -3.35 17.23
N GLU A 117 -5.62 -4.38 17.46
CA GLU A 117 -4.90 -5.14 16.43
C GLU A 117 -5.88 -5.83 15.47
N LEU A 118 -5.45 -6.03 14.22
CA LEU A 118 -6.26 -6.68 13.19
C LEU A 118 -6.69 -8.09 13.60
N GLN A 119 -5.94 -8.78 14.48
CA GLN A 119 -6.27 -10.11 14.99
C GLN A 119 -7.70 -10.19 15.57
N TYR A 120 -8.22 -9.10 16.15
CA TYR A 120 -9.57 -9.05 16.71
C TYR A 120 -10.67 -9.14 15.64
N LEU A 121 -10.33 -8.94 14.36
CA LEU A 121 -11.23 -9.16 13.23
C LEU A 121 -11.10 -10.58 12.66
N LEU A 122 -10.06 -11.34 13.00
CA LEU A 122 -9.74 -12.63 12.38
C LEU A 122 -10.20 -13.83 13.20
N PHE A 123 -10.36 -13.65 14.52
CA PHE A 123 -10.77 -14.68 15.46
C PHE A 123 -12.20 -14.43 15.96
N GLU A 124 -12.81 -15.49 16.49
CA GLU A 124 -14.09 -15.37 17.18
C GLU A 124 -13.98 -14.47 18.42
N PRO A 125 -14.93 -13.55 18.64
CA PRO A 125 -14.97 -12.69 19.83
C PRO A 125 -14.92 -13.50 21.11
N LYS A 126 -14.13 -13.04 22.09
CA LYS A 126 -14.03 -13.66 23.41
C LYS A 126 -14.47 -12.67 24.48
N PRO A 127 -15.16 -13.09 25.56
CA PRO A 127 -15.57 -12.19 26.64
C PRO A 127 -14.44 -11.37 27.26
N LEU A 128 -13.20 -11.90 27.26
CA LEU A 128 -12.03 -11.22 27.80
C LEU A 128 -11.60 -9.97 27.00
N TRP A 129 -12.09 -9.81 25.77
CA TRP A 129 -11.73 -8.69 24.89
C TRP A 129 -12.28 -7.34 25.36
N GLY A 130 -13.26 -7.33 26.27
CA GLY A 130 -13.82 -6.10 26.83
C GLY A 130 -14.44 -5.22 25.75
N ASP A 131 -13.99 -3.97 25.67
CA ASP A 131 -14.51 -2.93 24.75
C ASP A 131 -14.06 -3.11 23.28
N ILE A 132 -13.43 -4.25 22.96
CA ILE A 132 -13.01 -4.58 21.60
C ILE A 132 -14.10 -5.39 20.93
N GLU A 133 -15.07 -4.68 20.37
CA GLU A 133 -16.15 -5.23 19.55
C GLU A 133 -15.73 -5.24 18.07
N PRO A 134 -15.68 -6.40 17.41
CA PRO A 134 -15.27 -6.46 16.02
C PRO A 134 -16.23 -5.72 15.09
N LEU A 135 -15.67 -5.12 14.05
CA LEU A 135 -16.41 -4.44 12.99
C LEU A 135 -17.39 -5.39 12.29
N ASP A 136 -18.49 -4.83 11.78
CA ASP A 136 -19.43 -5.53 10.91
C ASP A 136 -18.87 -5.70 9.49
N ALA A 137 -19.66 -6.28 8.58
CA ALA A 137 -19.22 -6.57 7.23
C ALA A 137 -18.94 -5.32 6.38
N GLU A 138 -19.73 -4.25 6.53
CA GLU A 138 -19.57 -3.01 5.77
C GLU A 138 -18.30 -2.29 6.21
N ASP A 139 -18.13 -2.14 7.52
CA ASP A 139 -16.95 -1.52 8.11
C ASP A 139 -15.66 -2.32 7.80
N ARG A 140 -15.74 -3.65 7.73
CA ARG A 140 -14.61 -4.49 7.28
C ARG A 140 -14.23 -4.19 5.84
N ILE A 141 -15.21 -4.00 4.95
CA ILE A 141 -14.94 -3.65 3.55
C ILE A 141 -14.26 -2.28 3.48
N GLU A 142 -14.74 -1.28 4.22
CA GLU A 142 -14.12 0.06 4.26
C GLU A 142 -12.70 0.05 4.83
N LEU A 143 -12.48 -0.73 5.89
CA LEU A 143 -11.15 -0.91 6.47
C LEU A 143 -10.17 -1.53 5.45
N VAL A 144 -10.61 -2.58 4.73
CA VAL A 144 -9.81 -3.23 3.70
C VAL A 144 -9.56 -2.29 2.51
N ARG A 145 -10.57 -1.51 2.08
CA ARG A 145 -10.42 -0.47 1.04
C ARG A 145 -9.34 0.54 1.43
N THR A 146 -9.35 1.01 2.67
CA THR A 146 -8.32 1.93 3.21
C THR A 146 -6.92 1.32 3.13
N PHE A 147 -6.77 0.04 3.50
CA PHE A 147 -5.48 -0.64 3.39
C PHE A 147 -5.02 -0.82 1.93
N VAL A 148 -5.94 -1.17 1.03
CA VAL A 148 -5.68 -1.28 -0.41
C VAL A 148 -5.20 0.06 -0.96
N ASP A 149 -5.84 1.17 -0.60
CA ASP A 149 -5.45 2.51 -1.05
C ASP A 149 -4.06 2.92 -0.55
N LEU A 150 -3.71 2.56 0.70
CA LEU A 150 -2.35 2.72 1.20
C LEU A 150 -1.34 1.95 0.34
N LEU A 151 -1.58 0.66 0.05
CA LEU A 151 -0.67 -0.12 -0.79
C LEU A 151 -0.60 0.39 -2.23
N ARG A 152 -1.69 0.92 -2.79
CA ARG A 152 -1.66 1.58 -4.11
C ARG A 152 -0.69 2.75 -4.12
N VAL A 153 -0.70 3.58 -3.08
CA VAL A 153 0.25 4.69 -2.94
C VAL A 153 1.68 4.15 -2.86
N LEU A 154 1.95 3.19 -1.98
CA LEU A 154 3.30 2.65 -1.80
C LEU A 154 3.83 1.96 -3.06
N HIS A 155 3.05 1.05 -3.65
CA HIS A 155 3.46 0.23 -4.80
C HIS A 155 3.67 1.07 -6.08
N ARG A 156 2.93 2.17 -6.26
CA ARG A 156 3.16 3.12 -7.37
C ARG A 156 4.54 3.76 -7.32
N HIS A 157 5.12 3.88 -6.13
CA HIS A 157 6.47 4.38 -5.92
C HIS A 157 7.49 3.26 -5.68
N THR A 158 7.15 2.01 -6.04
CA THR A 158 8.00 0.83 -5.83
C THR A 158 8.44 0.65 -4.36
N VAL A 159 7.59 1.06 -3.42
CA VAL A 159 7.82 0.84 -1.99
C VAL A 159 7.08 -0.42 -1.57
N VAL A 160 7.84 -1.38 -1.06
CA VAL A 160 7.33 -2.59 -0.41
C VAL A 160 7.10 -2.26 1.06
N LEU A 161 5.91 -2.53 1.59
CA LEU A 161 5.60 -2.33 3.01
C LEU A 161 6.29 -3.39 3.88
N GLY A 162 6.38 -4.64 3.42
CA GLY A 162 7.18 -5.67 4.07
C GLY A 162 6.40 -6.48 5.09
N ASP A 163 6.32 -6.02 6.35
CA ASP A 163 5.70 -6.80 7.43
C ASP A 163 4.20 -6.52 7.60
N ILE A 164 3.44 -6.87 6.56
CA ILE A 164 1.97 -6.90 6.59
C ILE A 164 1.55 -8.07 7.47
N SER A 165 1.02 -7.78 8.65
CA SER A 165 0.60 -8.80 9.61
C SER A 165 -0.53 -8.33 10.52
N MET A 166 -1.16 -9.28 11.22
CA MET A 166 -2.26 -8.97 12.14
C MET A 166 -1.85 -8.14 13.37
N ARG A 167 -0.55 -8.09 13.68
CA ARG A 167 0.00 -7.32 14.82
C ARG A 167 0.42 -5.92 14.44
N ASN A 168 0.76 -5.69 13.17
CA ASN A 168 1.24 -4.41 12.68
C ASN A 168 0.14 -3.53 12.07
N ILE A 169 -1.10 -4.00 12.06
CA ILE A 169 -2.24 -3.25 11.53
C ILE A 169 -3.25 -3.11 12.64
N LEU A 170 -3.59 -1.86 12.93
CA LEU A 170 -4.61 -1.49 13.90
C LEU A 170 -5.85 -0.99 13.16
N TRP A 171 -6.99 -1.14 13.81
CA TRP A 171 -8.25 -0.57 13.37
C TRP A 171 -8.93 0.21 14.49
N ALA A 172 -9.80 1.14 14.14
CA ALA A 172 -10.66 1.81 15.10
C ALA A 172 -12.07 1.93 14.51
N PRO A 173 -13.12 1.72 15.33
CA PRO A 173 -14.49 1.96 14.90
C PRO A 173 -14.70 3.46 14.65
N GLY A 174 -15.73 3.77 13.86
CA GLY A 174 -16.07 5.13 13.43
C GLY A 174 -16.77 5.08 12.07
N ASP A 175 -17.24 6.22 11.60
CA ASP A 175 -17.84 6.36 10.27
C ASP A 175 -17.01 7.37 9.44
N PRO A 176 -16.13 6.92 8.52
CA PRO A 176 -15.76 5.52 8.27
C PRO A 176 -14.79 4.95 9.34
N PRO A 177 -14.62 3.61 9.42
CA PRO A 177 -13.63 2.99 10.29
C PRO A 177 -12.21 3.40 9.87
N ARG A 178 -11.30 3.43 10.84
CA ARG A 178 -9.93 3.93 10.61
C ARG A 178 -8.91 2.81 10.68
N LEU A 179 -7.84 2.95 9.90
CA LEU A 179 -6.70 2.04 9.88
C LEU A 179 -5.41 2.76 10.32
N PHE A 180 -4.54 2.05 11.04
CA PHE A 180 -3.21 2.54 11.39
C PHE A 180 -2.15 1.45 11.32
N VAL A 181 -1.12 1.66 10.51
CA VAL A 181 -0.01 0.71 10.31
C VAL A 181 1.14 1.02 11.25
N LEU A 182 1.65 0.00 11.93
CA LEU A 182 2.84 0.02 12.77
C LEU A 182 4.04 -0.53 12.01
N ASP A 183 5.22 -0.44 12.63
CA ASP A 183 6.44 -1.10 12.15
C ASP A 183 6.81 -0.77 10.68
N CYS A 184 6.59 0.49 10.30
CA CYS A 184 6.78 0.98 8.93
C CYS A 184 8.25 1.07 8.50
N ASP A 185 9.20 0.83 9.40
CA ASP A 185 10.62 0.69 9.09
C ASP A 185 10.99 -0.70 8.54
N SER A 186 10.03 -1.63 8.49
CA SER A 186 10.12 -2.84 7.65
C SER A 186 9.99 -2.54 6.16
N ALA A 187 9.44 -1.36 5.81
CA ALA A 187 9.28 -0.93 4.43
C ALA A 187 10.64 -0.70 3.75
N ARG A 188 10.66 -0.89 2.42
CA ARG A 188 11.85 -0.66 1.60
C ARG A 188 11.48 -0.26 0.19
N PHE A 189 12.35 0.50 -0.45
CA PHE A 189 12.28 0.67 -1.90
C PHE A 189 12.71 -0.64 -2.57
N GLU A 190 12.05 -0.97 -3.68
CA GLU A 190 12.43 -2.11 -4.50
C GLU A 190 13.92 -2.00 -4.91
N ASN A 191 14.64 -3.12 -4.89
CA ASN A 191 16.09 -3.20 -5.12
C ASN A 191 16.97 -2.44 -4.11
N SER A 192 16.42 -1.94 -3.01
CA SER A 192 17.19 -1.38 -1.90
C SER A 192 17.24 -2.34 -0.72
N ALA A 193 18.33 -2.29 0.04
CA ALA A 193 18.41 -3.01 1.30
C ALA A 193 17.45 -2.39 2.33
N SER A 194 16.88 -3.21 3.21
CA SER A 194 16.02 -2.77 4.31
C SER A 194 16.83 -2.07 5.42
N VAL A 195 16.14 -1.35 6.31
CA VAL A 195 16.77 -0.71 7.49
C VAL A 195 17.39 -1.77 8.41
N LEU A 196 16.64 -2.85 8.64
CA LEU A 196 16.99 -4.00 9.47
C LEU A 196 16.78 -5.31 8.69
N PRO A 197 17.39 -6.43 9.12
CA PRO A 197 17.02 -7.75 8.62
C PRO A 197 15.51 -7.99 8.79
N GLN A 198 14.85 -8.43 7.73
CA GLN A 198 13.41 -8.64 7.75
C GLN A 198 13.06 -9.88 8.59
N ALA A 199 12.18 -9.69 9.56
CA ALA A 199 11.51 -10.80 10.23
C ALA A 199 10.28 -11.22 9.42
N SER A 200 9.84 -12.46 9.61
CA SER A 200 8.54 -12.91 9.11
C SER A 200 7.62 -13.14 10.28
N THR A 201 6.42 -12.56 10.23
CA THR A 201 5.34 -12.92 11.16
C THR A 201 4.84 -14.33 10.81
N PRO A 202 4.76 -15.27 11.77
CA PRO A 202 4.20 -16.59 11.52
C PRO A 202 2.79 -16.52 10.92
N ASP A 203 2.49 -17.44 10.01
CA ASP A 203 1.23 -17.52 9.27
C ASP A 203 0.90 -16.33 8.35
N TRP A 204 1.80 -15.36 8.20
CA TRP A 204 1.69 -14.22 7.28
C TRP A 204 2.77 -14.23 6.20
N ASP A 205 3.53 -15.32 6.11
CA ASP A 205 4.57 -15.54 5.12
C ASP A 205 3.99 -15.83 3.72
N ASP A 206 4.68 -15.32 2.70
CA ASP A 206 4.50 -15.73 1.32
C ASP A 206 5.29 -17.03 1.09
N PRO A 207 4.63 -18.17 0.83
CA PRO A 207 5.30 -19.47 0.68
C PRO A 207 6.22 -19.51 -0.56
N HIS A 208 6.05 -18.58 -1.50
CA HIS A 208 6.91 -18.44 -2.68
C HIS A 208 7.75 -17.14 -2.63
N GLY A 209 7.85 -16.50 -1.47
CA GLY A 209 8.64 -15.26 -1.31
C GLY A 209 10.14 -15.51 -1.47
N PRO A 210 10.92 -14.50 -1.91
CA PRO A 210 12.35 -14.65 -2.07
C PRO A 210 13.07 -14.70 -0.70
N PRO A 211 14.21 -15.40 -0.57
CA PRO A 211 14.97 -15.48 0.67
C PRO A 211 15.48 -14.12 1.19
N SER A 212 15.62 -13.13 0.30
CA SER A 212 16.01 -11.75 0.61
C SER A 212 14.92 -10.94 1.32
N GLY A 213 13.80 -11.57 1.66
CA GLY A 213 12.65 -10.93 2.31
C GLY A 213 11.63 -10.40 1.31
N SER A 214 10.50 -9.88 1.82
CA SER A 214 9.29 -9.55 1.04
C SER A 214 9.56 -8.51 -0.05
N ASP A 215 9.12 -8.77 -1.28
CA ASP A 215 9.09 -7.81 -2.39
C ASP A 215 7.65 -7.39 -2.74
N LEU A 216 7.46 -6.66 -3.85
CA LEU A 216 6.14 -6.20 -4.27
C LEU A 216 5.15 -7.36 -4.48
N ASP A 217 5.62 -8.49 -5.01
CA ASP A 217 4.76 -9.64 -5.25
C ASP A 217 4.43 -10.38 -3.95
N SER A 218 5.33 -10.39 -2.97
CA SER A 218 5.03 -10.85 -1.61
C SER A 218 4.03 -9.93 -0.89
N ASP A 219 4.14 -8.61 -1.04
CA ASP A 219 3.13 -7.67 -0.52
C ASP A 219 1.75 -7.94 -1.15
N ARG A 220 1.67 -8.23 -2.45
CA ARG A 220 0.41 -8.60 -3.12
C ARG A 220 -0.21 -9.88 -2.53
N TYR A 221 0.62 -10.86 -2.21
CA TYR A 221 0.14 -12.07 -1.52
C TYR A 221 -0.36 -11.77 -0.11
N LYS A 222 0.38 -10.96 0.65
CA LYS A 222 -0.03 -10.55 2.01
C LYS A 222 -1.25 -9.62 2.02
N LEU A 223 -1.44 -8.81 0.98
CA LEU A 223 -2.68 -8.07 0.75
C LEU A 223 -3.85 -9.03 0.58
N ALA A 224 -3.70 -10.09 -0.24
CA ALA A 224 -4.72 -11.10 -0.39
C ALA A 224 -5.03 -11.81 0.95
N LEU A 225 -4.01 -12.16 1.74
CA LEU A 225 -4.20 -12.67 3.10
C LEU A 225 -5.03 -11.71 3.96
N LEU A 226 -4.67 -10.43 4.00
CA LEU A 226 -5.42 -9.44 4.77
C LEU A 226 -6.88 -9.37 4.33
N VAL A 227 -7.13 -9.24 3.02
CA VAL A 227 -8.49 -9.14 2.47
C VAL A 227 -9.30 -10.39 2.82
N GLY A 228 -8.77 -11.57 2.51
CA GLY A 228 -9.46 -12.83 2.76
C GLY A 228 -9.79 -13.02 4.23
N ARG A 229 -8.78 -12.90 5.11
CA ARG A 229 -8.92 -13.16 6.55
C ARG A 229 -9.88 -12.19 7.24
N VAL A 230 -9.84 -10.91 6.86
CA VAL A 230 -10.74 -9.89 7.44
C VAL A 230 -12.18 -10.11 6.97
N LEU A 231 -12.40 -10.40 5.69
CA LEU A 231 -13.74 -10.56 5.13
C LEU A 231 -14.36 -11.95 5.38
N SER A 232 -13.58 -12.94 5.80
CA SER A 232 -14.06 -14.28 6.19
C SER A 232 -14.09 -14.54 7.70
N ARG A 233 -13.46 -13.68 8.51
CA ARG A 233 -13.17 -13.95 9.94
C ARG A 233 -12.51 -15.31 10.11
N ASP A 234 -11.47 -15.57 9.30
CA ASP A 234 -10.68 -16.79 9.37
C ASP A 234 -9.20 -16.40 9.44
N ALA A 235 -8.56 -16.63 10.59
CA ALA A 235 -7.16 -16.27 10.79
C ALA A 235 -6.16 -17.11 9.97
N TYR A 236 -6.58 -18.25 9.42
CA TYR A 236 -5.69 -19.23 8.81
C TYR A 236 -5.93 -19.43 7.32
N ILE A 237 -7.01 -18.88 6.75
CA ILE A 237 -7.26 -18.96 5.30
C ILE A 237 -6.06 -18.40 4.52
N ARG A 238 -5.69 -19.10 3.44
CA ARG A 238 -4.61 -18.73 2.53
C ARG A 238 -5.12 -18.68 1.09
N PRO A 239 -4.59 -17.77 0.24
CA PRO A 239 -4.88 -17.74 -1.20
C PRO A 239 -4.81 -19.12 -1.86
N GLY A 240 -5.71 -19.38 -2.80
CA GLY A 240 -5.89 -20.69 -3.44
C GLY A 240 -6.72 -21.72 -2.67
N HIS A 241 -7.16 -21.41 -1.44
CA HIS A 241 -8.15 -22.22 -0.71
C HIS A 241 -9.56 -21.65 -0.87
N PRO A 242 -10.62 -22.48 -0.75
CA PRO A 242 -12.01 -22.00 -0.83
C PRO A 242 -12.33 -20.94 0.22
N LEU A 243 -12.60 -19.70 -0.23
CA LEU A 243 -12.88 -18.57 0.63
C LEU A 243 -14.38 -18.43 0.94
N ARG A 244 -14.73 -18.60 2.22
CA ARG A 244 -16.09 -18.37 2.74
C ARG A 244 -16.17 -17.00 3.40
N LEU A 245 -16.73 -16.04 2.70
CA LEU A 245 -16.92 -14.67 3.19
C LEU A 245 -18.07 -14.57 4.19
N LEU A 246 -18.09 -13.49 4.96
CA LEU A 246 -19.22 -13.14 5.82
C LEU A 246 -20.52 -13.05 4.99
N PRO A 247 -21.64 -13.60 5.48
CA PRO A 247 -22.88 -13.72 4.70
C PRO A 247 -23.53 -12.37 4.38
N GLU A 248 -23.20 -11.30 5.10
CA GLU A 248 -23.69 -9.95 4.88
C GLU A 248 -22.98 -9.23 3.71
N ILE A 249 -21.89 -9.80 3.17
CA ILE A 249 -21.17 -9.23 2.03
C ILE A 249 -21.94 -9.55 0.74
N GLU A 250 -22.28 -8.50 -0.02
CA GLU A 250 -23.03 -8.60 -1.28
C GLU A 250 -22.36 -9.51 -2.32
N ASP A 251 -23.17 -10.30 -3.04
CA ASP A 251 -22.71 -11.29 -4.03
C ASP A 251 -21.73 -10.72 -5.09
N PRO A 252 -21.95 -9.53 -5.69
CA PRO A 252 -21.03 -8.99 -6.69
C PRO A 252 -19.62 -8.75 -6.13
N ILE A 253 -19.52 -8.21 -4.91
CA ILE A 253 -18.24 -8.01 -4.23
C ILE A 253 -17.66 -9.37 -3.86
N ALA A 254 -18.48 -10.24 -3.28
CA ALA A 254 -18.06 -11.56 -2.82
C ALA A 254 -17.44 -12.40 -3.94
N ASP A 255 -18.03 -12.39 -5.14
CA ASP A 255 -17.53 -13.13 -6.30
C ASP A 255 -16.21 -12.58 -6.84
N MET A 256 -16.07 -11.25 -6.91
CA MET A 256 -14.81 -10.64 -7.35
C MET A 256 -13.70 -10.87 -6.32
N VAL A 257 -14.00 -10.78 -5.03
CA VAL A 257 -13.05 -11.06 -3.94
C VAL A 257 -12.60 -12.51 -3.99
N ARG A 258 -13.51 -13.48 -4.14
CA ARG A 258 -13.16 -14.91 -4.25
C ARG A 258 -12.25 -15.18 -5.45
N LYS A 259 -12.57 -14.63 -6.63
CA LYS A 259 -11.74 -14.76 -7.84
C LYS A 259 -10.34 -14.17 -7.66
N SER A 260 -10.24 -12.97 -7.10
CA SER A 260 -8.95 -12.32 -6.82
C SER A 260 -8.15 -13.09 -5.78
N PHE A 261 -8.79 -13.59 -4.73
CA PHE A 261 -8.16 -14.39 -3.68
C PHE A 261 -7.61 -15.71 -4.20
N ASP A 262 -8.35 -16.41 -5.05
CA ASP A 262 -7.89 -17.64 -5.72
C ASP A 262 -6.66 -17.35 -6.58
N ARG A 263 -6.73 -16.33 -7.45
CA ARG A 263 -5.61 -15.93 -8.32
C ARG A 263 -4.36 -15.50 -7.56
N ALA A 264 -4.52 -14.94 -6.35
CA ALA A 264 -3.39 -14.58 -5.50
C ALA A 264 -2.59 -15.81 -5.01
N GLY A 265 -3.20 -17.01 -5.00
CA GLY A 265 -2.52 -18.28 -4.72
C GLY A 265 -1.75 -18.84 -5.92
N GLY A 266 -1.85 -18.19 -7.08
CA GLY A 266 -1.13 -18.55 -8.30
C GLY A 266 0.37 -18.25 -8.25
N PRO A 267 1.08 -18.54 -9.37
CA PRO A 267 2.51 -18.29 -9.49
C PRO A 267 2.85 -16.81 -9.28
N ARG A 268 4.09 -16.56 -8.86
CA ARG A 268 4.60 -15.19 -8.69
C ARG A 268 4.42 -14.37 -9.96
N GLY A 269 4.03 -13.11 -9.81
CA GLY A 269 3.78 -12.19 -10.93
C GLY A 269 2.37 -12.28 -11.52
N SER A 270 1.57 -13.32 -11.23
CA SER A 270 0.16 -13.37 -11.65
C SER A 270 -0.82 -12.85 -10.59
N ARG A 271 -0.30 -12.48 -9.41
CA ARG A 271 -1.10 -12.09 -8.24
C ARG A 271 -1.78 -10.73 -8.48
N PRO A 272 -3.03 -10.54 -8.02
CA PRO A 272 -3.69 -9.25 -8.13
C PRO A 272 -2.90 -8.12 -7.51
N ASP A 273 -2.75 -7.02 -8.24
CA ASP A 273 -2.23 -5.79 -7.68
C ASP A 273 -3.29 -5.05 -6.85
N ALA A 274 -2.88 -3.99 -6.17
CA ALA A 274 -3.77 -3.22 -5.30
C ALA A 274 -4.87 -2.46 -6.10
N ASP A 275 -4.65 -2.11 -7.36
CA ASP A 275 -5.69 -1.50 -8.21
C ASP A 275 -6.76 -2.55 -8.62
N GLU A 276 -6.38 -3.81 -8.82
CA GLU A 276 -7.31 -4.92 -9.02
C GLU A 276 -8.13 -5.24 -7.78
N TRP A 277 -7.51 -5.21 -6.59
CA TRP A 277 -8.24 -5.35 -5.33
C TRP A 277 -9.23 -4.20 -5.10
N ALA A 278 -8.85 -2.95 -5.41
CA ALA A 278 -9.76 -1.82 -5.33
C ALA A 278 -10.99 -2.00 -6.24
N ARG A 279 -10.79 -2.52 -7.45
CA ARG A 279 -11.90 -2.87 -8.37
C ARG A 279 -12.78 -3.96 -7.78
N ALA A 280 -12.20 -5.04 -7.26
CA ALA A 280 -12.94 -6.15 -6.65
C ALA A 280 -13.81 -5.70 -5.47
N LEU A 281 -13.27 -4.83 -4.62
CA LEU A 281 -13.97 -4.32 -3.45
C LEU A 281 -15.04 -3.28 -3.80
N SER A 282 -15.00 -2.66 -4.99
CA SER A 282 -15.98 -1.65 -5.40
C SER A 282 -17.33 -2.22 -5.86
N GLY A 283 -17.42 -3.54 -6.08
CA GLY A 283 -18.61 -4.19 -6.64
C GLY A 283 -18.94 -3.81 -8.10
N ARG A 284 -18.14 -2.94 -8.73
CA ARG A 284 -18.33 -2.56 -10.13
C ARG A 284 -17.83 -3.67 -11.03
N ALA A 285 -18.75 -4.40 -11.64
CA ALA A 285 -18.44 -5.37 -12.68
C ALA A 285 -17.61 -4.70 -13.79
N SER A 286 -16.40 -5.19 -14.01
CA SER A 286 -15.62 -4.79 -15.19
C SER A 286 -16.36 -5.28 -16.43
N ILE A 287 -16.85 -4.36 -17.26
CA ILE A 287 -17.30 -4.70 -18.61
C ILE A 287 -16.04 -5.11 -19.38
N ALA A 288 -15.91 -6.39 -19.70
CA ALA A 288 -14.88 -6.85 -20.62
C ALA A 288 -15.15 -6.17 -21.97
N LEU A 289 -14.33 -5.17 -22.33
CA LEU A 289 -14.32 -4.66 -23.68
C LEU A 289 -13.87 -5.80 -24.58
N THR A 290 -14.76 -6.27 -25.45
CA THR A 290 -14.37 -7.20 -26.51
C THR A 290 -13.26 -6.53 -27.32
N PRO A 291 -12.07 -7.12 -27.45
CA PRO A 291 -11.02 -6.53 -28.26
C PRO A 291 -11.58 -6.27 -29.66
N PRO A 292 -11.37 -5.07 -30.24
CA PRO A 292 -11.84 -4.79 -31.58
C PRO A 292 -11.27 -5.86 -32.51
N VAL A 293 -12.16 -6.55 -33.23
CA VAL A 293 -11.76 -7.54 -34.23
C VAL A 293 -10.77 -6.84 -35.17
N PRO A 294 -9.56 -7.38 -35.40
CA PRO A 294 -8.63 -6.80 -36.34
C PRO A 294 -9.35 -6.62 -37.67
N ARG A 295 -9.42 -5.37 -38.15
CA ARG A 295 -10.06 -5.06 -39.42
C ARG A 295 -9.42 -5.97 -40.48
N VAL A 296 -10.26 -6.67 -41.24
CA VAL A 296 -9.81 -7.42 -42.42
C VAL A 296 -9.00 -6.44 -43.27
N PRO A 297 -7.78 -6.81 -43.70
CA PRO A 297 -6.99 -5.97 -44.60
C PRO A 297 -7.88 -5.57 -45.79
N VAL A 298 -7.97 -4.28 -46.07
CA VAL A 298 -8.67 -3.79 -47.26
C VAL A 298 -8.07 -4.54 -48.45
N PRO A 299 -8.88 -5.19 -49.31
CA PRO A 299 -8.35 -5.84 -50.50
C PRO A 299 -7.51 -4.83 -51.28
N LEU A 300 -6.27 -5.19 -51.59
CA LEU A 300 -5.47 -4.45 -52.56
C LEU A 300 -6.24 -4.48 -53.88
N LEU A 301 -6.94 -3.39 -54.18
CA LEU A 301 -7.53 -3.21 -55.50
C LEU A 301 -6.37 -3.26 -56.50
N PRO A 302 -6.48 -4.04 -57.58
CA PRO A 302 -5.48 -4.03 -58.65
C PRO A 302 -5.31 -2.58 -59.10
N MET A 303 -4.08 -2.08 -59.07
CA MET A 303 -3.73 -0.84 -59.76
C MET A 303 -4.13 -1.04 -61.22
N ALA A 304 -5.23 -0.41 -61.63
CA ALA A 304 -5.63 -0.42 -63.02
C ALA A 304 -4.49 0.21 -63.83
N GLU A 305 -4.00 -0.54 -64.82
CA GLU A 305 -3.11 -0.04 -65.86
C GLU A 305 -3.79 1.12 -66.57
N MET A 306 -3.51 2.34 -66.14
CA MET A 306 -3.84 3.55 -66.89
C MET A 306 -2.64 4.50 -66.89
N ASP A 307 -1.52 4.00 -67.40
CA ASP A 307 -0.54 4.84 -68.10
C ASP A 307 -0.82 4.71 -69.60
N ASN A 308 -1.73 5.54 -70.10
CA ASN A 308 -1.77 5.90 -71.51
C ASN A 308 -2.12 7.38 -71.60
N ARG A 309 -1.08 8.18 -71.70
CA ARG A 309 -1.09 9.63 -71.90
C ARG A 309 -1.79 9.95 -73.23
N GLY A 310 -2.97 10.55 -73.18
CA GLY A 310 -3.48 11.38 -74.27
C GLY A 310 -2.81 12.76 -74.22
N GLU A 311 -2.49 13.35 -75.39
CA GLU A 311 -1.88 14.68 -75.50
C GLU A 311 -2.70 15.73 -74.74
N ARG A 312 -2.02 16.50 -73.88
CA ARG A 312 -2.64 17.58 -73.11
C ARG A 312 -2.86 18.79 -74.01
N GLU A 313 -4.10 19.03 -74.42
CA GLU A 313 -4.48 20.33 -75.01
C GLU A 313 -4.32 21.45 -73.97
N ILE A 314 -3.63 22.52 -74.37
CA ILE A 314 -3.39 23.70 -73.55
C ILE A 314 -4.67 24.55 -73.54
N ILE A 315 -5.36 24.61 -72.40
CA ILE A 315 -6.49 25.50 -72.20
C ILE A 315 -5.96 26.92 -71.95
N GLN A 316 -6.19 27.84 -72.89
CA GLN A 316 -5.93 29.27 -72.72
C GLN A 316 -7.04 29.91 -71.86
N LEU A 317 -6.69 30.34 -70.65
CA LEU A 317 -7.60 31.05 -69.76
C LEU A 317 -7.75 32.51 -70.21
N ARG A 318 -9.01 32.99 -70.31
CA ARG A 318 -9.30 34.39 -70.64
C ARG A 318 -8.84 35.31 -69.50
N PRO A 319 -8.30 36.51 -69.80
CA PRO A 319 -7.93 37.47 -68.77
C PRO A 319 -9.17 37.97 -68.00
N PHE A 320 -9.03 38.13 -66.69
CA PHE A 320 -10.03 38.74 -65.82
C PHE A 320 -10.28 40.20 -66.24
N PRO A 321 -11.55 40.65 -66.35
CA PRO A 321 -11.84 42.05 -66.60
C PRO A 321 -11.46 42.90 -65.38
N PRO A 322 -10.87 44.10 -65.60
CA PRO A 322 -10.46 44.98 -64.51
C PRO A 322 -11.69 45.53 -63.77
N GLY A 323 -11.63 45.50 -62.44
CA GLY A 323 -12.61 46.14 -61.59
C GLY A 323 -12.60 47.66 -61.74
N GLN A 324 -13.77 48.27 -61.55
CA GLN A 324 -13.99 49.70 -61.37
C GLN A 324 -15.43 49.91 -60.89
N PRO A 325 -15.73 50.98 -60.13
CA PRO A 325 -15.10 51.50 -58.93
C PRO A 325 -15.95 51.26 -57.66
#